data_AF-A0A2T4CB25-F1
#
_entry.id   AF-A0A2T4CB25-F1
#
_cell.length_a   1.000
_cell.length_b   1.000
_cell.length_c   1.000
_cell.angle_alpha   90.00
_cell.angle_beta   90.00
_cell.angle_gamma   90.00
#
_symmetry.space_group_name_H-M   'P 1'
#
loop_
_entity.id
_entity.type
_entity.pdbx_description
1 polymer ?
#
loop_
_entity_poly.entity_id
_entity_poly.type
_entity_poly.pdbx_seq_one_letter_code
_entity_poly.pdbx_strand_id
1 'polypeptide(L)'
;MTSFVELLAAVCLVWAVVVVLVQTVGITAIFIKFKERNPPPVSSTLEDAPSVTIIRPVKGLEPCLYECIASTFRQDYRRQKSNMFRKAHLDQVTDPARNPLLPANEGRPRGVDYFSHNICEDHLIGDLLWRSKIPGYKNHGIAWGDLVLQPMAGMSVSAYAARRVRWLRARKFTVLAATLVEPGVESLLCCAYLAFGLTTLPGCARLLGIPQTWSAMGFVWLAAMFAWMMVDWHTFKHLHTGCTIETDQNTPRFAFGSASPLGMPRRRFVEWLPAWIAREALALPIWTRAVLLGTTVNWRGKVFHVRLDTTVEEVSSGTPARLARTPELERARQGGKDRLH
;
A
#
# COMPACT_ATOMS: atom_id res chain seq x y z
N MET A 1 -30.33 27.09 -16.65
CA MET A 1 -29.69 26.99 -15.32
C MET A 1 -29.43 25.51 -15.10
N THR A 2 -28.18 25.09 -14.87
CA THR A 2 -27.86 23.70 -14.57
C THR A 2 -28.49 23.32 -13.23
N SER A 3 -29.23 22.22 -13.18
CA SER A 3 -29.83 21.78 -11.92
C SER A 3 -28.75 21.33 -10.93
N PHE A 4 -29.03 21.38 -9.62
CA PHE A 4 -28.11 20.85 -8.60
C PHE A 4 -27.75 19.38 -8.85
N VAL A 5 -28.71 18.60 -9.36
CA VAL A 5 -28.54 17.18 -9.70
C VAL A 5 -27.58 17.02 -10.89
N GLU A 6 -27.68 17.86 -11.91
CA GLU A 6 -26.75 17.87 -13.04
C GLU A 6 -25.34 18.25 -12.62
N LEU A 7 -25.19 19.21 -11.70
CA LEU A 7 -23.88 19.58 -11.15
C LEU A 7 -23.25 18.39 -10.41
N LEU A 8 -24.01 17.71 -9.56
CA LEU A 8 -23.53 16.51 -8.85
C LEU A 8 -23.16 15.39 -9.83
N ALA A 9 -23.98 15.16 -10.86
CA ALA A 9 -23.71 14.16 -11.89
C ALA A 9 -22.42 14.49 -12.67
N ALA A 10 -22.16 15.76 -12.97
CA ALA A 10 -20.93 16.21 -13.61
C ALA A 10 -19.71 15.94 -12.71
N VAL A 11 -19.79 16.26 -11.41
CA VAL A 11 -18.70 15.98 -10.46
C VAL A 11 -18.43 14.48 -10.36
N CYS A 12 -19.47 13.65 -10.23
CA CYS A 12 -19.36 12.20 -10.21
C CYS A 12 -18.71 11.64 -11.49
N LEU A 13 -19.12 12.14 -12.66
CA LEU A 13 -18.56 11.71 -13.93
C LEU A 13 -17.08 12.08 -14.06
N VAL A 14 -16.73 13.33 -13.75
CA VAL A 14 -15.34 13.81 -13.78
C VAL A 14 -14.48 12.98 -12.84
N TRP A 15 -14.96 12.73 -11.62
CA TRP A 15 -14.25 11.89 -10.66
C TRP A 15 -14.01 10.47 -11.19
N ALA A 16 -15.06 9.81 -11.70
CA ALA A 16 -14.94 8.47 -12.24
C ALA A 16 -13.96 8.41 -13.43
N VAL A 17 -13.98 9.41 -14.31
CA VAL A 17 -13.03 9.51 -15.43
C VAL A 17 -11.60 9.67 -14.92
N VAL A 18 -11.35 10.55 -13.94
CA VAL A 18 -10.01 10.72 -13.34
C VAL A 18 -9.52 9.41 -12.73
N VAL A 19 -10.36 8.70 -11.96
CA VAL A 19 -9.99 7.41 -11.36
C VAL A 19 -9.63 6.39 -12.43
N VAL A 20 -10.45 6.25 -13.48
CA VAL A 20 -10.19 5.31 -14.59
C VAL A 20 -8.89 5.66 -15.32
N LEU A 21 -8.60 6.94 -15.56
CA LEU A 21 -7.34 7.36 -16.18
C LEU A 21 -6.13 6.99 -15.32
N VAL A 22 -6.16 7.31 -14.02
CA VAL A 22 -5.06 6.98 -13.09
C VAL A 22 -4.85 5.48 -12.99
N GLN A 23 -5.93 4.70 -12.91
CA GLN A 23 -5.84 3.23 -12.90
C GLN A 23 -5.26 2.69 -14.20
N THR A 24 -5.68 3.23 -15.34
CA THR A 24 -5.16 2.81 -16.65
C THR A 24 -3.66 3.00 -16.71
N VAL A 25 -3.13 4.15 -16.27
CA VAL A 25 -1.67 4.39 -16.20
C VAL A 25 -0.97 3.35 -15.33
N GLY A 26 -1.50 3.08 -14.12
CA GLY A 26 -0.93 2.12 -13.19
C GLY A 26 -0.96 0.68 -13.72
N ILE A 27 -2.08 0.25 -14.31
CA ILE A 27 -2.24 -1.07 -14.90
C ILE A 27 -1.32 -1.22 -16.12
N THR A 28 -1.30 -0.24 -17.03
CA THR A 28 -0.37 -0.25 -18.17
C THR A 28 1.08 -0.36 -17.69
N ALA A 29 1.47 0.38 -16.66
CA ALA A 29 2.80 0.26 -16.06
C ALA A 29 3.04 -1.15 -15.50
N ILE A 30 2.07 -1.77 -14.82
CA ILE A 30 2.18 -3.15 -14.34
C ILE A 30 2.42 -4.13 -15.50
N PHE A 31 1.60 -4.05 -16.55
CA PHE A 31 1.69 -4.97 -17.69
C PHE A 31 3.00 -4.81 -18.48
N ILE A 32 3.54 -3.59 -18.56
CA ILE A 32 4.82 -3.33 -19.23
C ILE A 32 6.01 -3.73 -18.34
N LYS A 33 6.01 -3.32 -17.07
CA LYS A 33 7.18 -3.42 -16.18
C LYS A 33 7.30 -4.75 -15.45
N PHE A 34 6.23 -5.54 -15.36
CA PHE A 34 6.24 -6.86 -14.72
C PHE A 34 6.10 -8.01 -15.71
N LYS A 35 6.46 -7.79 -16.98
CA LYS A 35 6.41 -8.81 -18.02
C LYS A 35 7.58 -9.79 -17.95
N GLU A 36 8.78 -9.25 -17.74
CA GLU A 36 10.05 -9.96 -17.81
C GLU A 36 10.98 -9.49 -16.70
N ARG A 37 11.89 -10.37 -16.29
CA ARG A 37 12.87 -10.07 -15.25
C ARG A 37 13.77 -8.90 -15.69
N ASN A 38 14.08 -8.01 -14.77
CA ASN A 38 15.10 -7.01 -15.01
C ASN A 38 16.47 -7.69 -15.23
N PRO A 39 17.35 -7.08 -16.04
CA PRO A 39 18.74 -7.52 -16.09
C PRO A 39 19.36 -7.46 -14.69
N PRO A 40 20.33 -8.35 -14.38
CA PRO A 40 20.99 -8.36 -13.09
C PRO A 40 21.63 -6.98 -12.81
N PRO A 41 21.66 -6.54 -11.54
CA PRO A 41 22.25 -5.27 -11.18
C PRO A 41 23.75 -5.27 -11.50
N VAL A 42 24.21 -4.21 -12.19
CA VAL A 42 25.64 -3.99 -12.48
C VAL A 42 26.32 -3.12 -11.42
N SER A 43 25.58 -2.67 -10.40
CA SER A 43 26.09 -1.70 -9.43
C SER A 43 27.28 -2.18 -8.61
N SER A 44 27.44 -3.48 -8.42
CA SER A 44 28.61 -4.06 -7.75
C SER A 44 29.88 -3.95 -8.60
N THR A 45 29.77 -3.96 -9.93
CA THR A 45 30.91 -3.93 -10.85
C THR A 45 31.36 -2.51 -11.20
N LEU A 46 30.47 -1.51 -11.17
CA LEU A 46 30.78 -0.10 -11.49
C LEU A 46 31.82 0.53 -10.55
N GLU A 47 32.90 1.08 -11.11
CA GLU A 47 33.95 1.79 -10.33
C GLU A 47 33.41 3.02 -9.60
N ASP A 48 32.56 3.77 -10.28
CA ASP A 48 31.93 5.00 -9.85
C ASP A 48 30.55 4.79 -9.20
N ALA A 49 30.21 3.56 -8.79
CA ALA A 49 28.95 3.28 -8.09
C ALA A 49 28.71 4.28 -6.95
N PRO A 50 27.51 4.87 -6.82
CA PRO A 50 27.25 5.88 -5.80
C PRO A 50 27.29 5.29 -4.39
N SER A 51 27.53 6.11 -3.37
CA SER A 51 27.30 5.66 -2.00
C SER A 51 25.80 5.53 -1.74
N VAL A 52 25.37 4.35 -1.29
CA VAL A 52 23.96 4.06 -0.99
C VAL A 52 23.74 3.92 0.50
N THR A 53 22.48 4.12 0.88
CA THR A 53 22.04 3.96 2.25
C THR A 53 20.81 3.12 2.34
N ILE A 54 20.80 2.23 3.32
CA ILE A 54 19.70 1.31 3.54
C ILE A 54 19.06 1.63 4.89
N ILE A 55 18.05 2.52 4.87
CA ILE A 55 17.28 2.81 6.09
C ILE A 55 16.39 1.60 6.37
N ARG A 56 16.71 0.91 7.47
CA ARG A 56 15.90 -0.21 7.98
C ARG A 56 15.52 0.07 9.43
N PRO A 57 14.33 0.64 9.68
CA PRO A 57 13.83 0.79 11.04
C PRO A 57 13.68 -0.60 11.67
N VAL A 58 14.33 -0.83 12.81
CA VAL A 58 14.18 -2.05 13.61
C VAL A 58 13.52 -1.64 14.92
N LYS A 59 12.36 -2.22 15.24
CA LYS A 59 11.64 -1.88 16.48
C LYS A 59 11.02 -3.12 17.14
N GLY A 60 11.56 -3.55 18.28
CA GLY A 60 11.06 -4.74 18.99
C GLY A 60 11.46 -6.07 18.34
N LEU A 61 10.76 -7.14 18.70
CA LEU A 61 11.05 -8.50 18.22
C LEU A 61 10.40 -8.72 16.83
N GLU A 62 11.22 -8.92 15.81
CA GLU A 62 10.78 -9.29 14.46
C GLU A 62 11.07 -10.78 14.19
N PRO A 63 10.13 -11.53 13.60
CA PRO A 63 10.42 -12.87 13.10
C PRO A 63 11.54 -12.82 12.07
N CYS A 64 12.50 -13.74 12.16
CA CYS A 64 13.66 -13.80 11.27
C CYS A 64 14.49 -12.50 11.25
N LEU A 65 14.60 -11.80 12.40
CA LEU A 65 15.34 -10.54 12.51
C LEU A 65 16.79 -10.67 12.03
N TYR A 66 17.44 -11.81 12.30
CA TYR A 66 18.80 -12.06 11.83
C TYR A 66 18.86 -12.08 10.30
N GLU A 67 18.02 -12.89 9.65
CA GLU A 67 17.96 -13.01 8.19
C GLU A 67 17.61 -11.68 7.53
N CYS A 68 16.69 -10.96 8.17
CA CYS A 68 16.32 -9.59 7.83
C CYS A 68 17.54 -8.65 7.86
N ILE A 69 18.25 -8.54 8.98
CA ILE A 69 19.43 -7.67 9.08
C ILE A 69 20.52 -8.15 8.13
N ALA A 70 20.75 -9.45 8.03
CA ALA A 70 21.76 -10.04 7.16
C ALA A 70 21.48 -9.73 5.68
N SER A 71 20.21 -9.65 5.24
CA SER A 71 19.88 -9.32 3.85
C SER A 71 20.37 -7.94 3.43
N THR A 72 20.44 -6.98 4.36
CA THR A 72 21.03 -5.65 4.14
C THR A 72 22.52 -5.73 3.83
N PHE A 73 23.26 -6.64 4.48
CA PHE A 73 24.71 -6.81 4.29
C PHE A 73 25.06 -7.76 3.14
N ARG A 74 24.10 -8.57 2.68
CA ARG A 74 24.26 -9.54 1.58
C ARG A 74 23.82 -8.99 0.23
N GLN A 75 23.47 -7.70 0.14
CA GLN A 75 23.14 -7.07 -1.13
C GLN A 75 24.33 -7.12 -2.08
N ASP A 76 24.06 -7.32 -3.37
CA ASP A 76 25.07 -7.26 -4.44
C ASP A 76 25.46 -5.79 -4.72
N TYR A 77 26.21 -5.21 -3.78
CA TYR A 77 26.68 -3.83 -3.81
C TYR A 77 28.11 -3.74 -3.24
N ARG A 78 28.87 -2.73 -3.67
CA ARG A 78 30.23 -2.51 -3.15
C ARG A 78 30.19 -2.22 -1.64
N ARG A 79 30.78 -3.10 -0.83
CA ARG A 79 30.75 -3.07 0.66
C ARG A 79 31.25 -1.76 1.29
N GLN A 80 32.19 -1.06 0.66
CA GLN A 80 32.71 0.22 1.16
C GLN A 80 31.81 1.42 0.82
N LYS A 81 30.80 1.21 -0.03
CA LYS A 81 29.91 2.27 -0.54
C LYS A 81 28.47 2.11 -0.04
N SER A 82 28.11 1.01 0.59
CA SER A 82 26.82 0.85 1.28
C SER A 82 26.98 1.12 2.77
N ASN A 83 26.21 2.09 3.29
CA ASN A 83 26.08 2.34 4.72
C ASN A 83 24.64 2.07 5.17
N MET A 84 24.42 1.59 6.38
CA MET A 84 23.06 1.41 6.90
C MET A 84 22.33 2.76 7.10
N PHE A 85 23.04 3.88 7.15
CA PHE A 85 22.44 5.21 7.28
C PHE A 85 23.15 6.26 6.41
N ARG A 86 22.37 7.07 5.68
CA ARG A 86 22.77 8.34 5.08
C ARG A 86 22.42 9.39 6.10
N LYS A 87 23.01 9.19 7.27
CA LYS A 87 22.80 10.05 8.43
C LYS A 87 22.90 11.51 8.02
N ALA A 88 23.85 11.86 7.14
CA ALA A 88 23.99 13.20 6.58
C ALA A 88 22.73 13.76 5.87
N HIS A 89 22.07 13.00 4.99
CA HIS A 89 20.88 13.48 4.29
C HIS A 89 19.69 13.55 5.23
N LEU A 90 19.52 12.53 6.07
CA LEU A 90 18.42 12.50 7.03
C LEU A 90 18.58 13.63 8.06
N ASP A 91 19.78 13.82 8.59
CA ASP A 91 20.14 14.93 9.48
C ASP A 91 19.96 16.28 8.78
N GLN A 92 20.31 16.41 7.49
CA GLN A 92 20.08 17.63 6.72
C GLN A 92 18.59 17.95 6.58
N VAL A 93 17.76 16.97 6.20
CA VAL A 93 16.33 17.22 5.97
C VAL A 93 15.53 17.31 7.27
N THR A 94 16.07 16.82 8.39
CA THR A 94 15.47 16.93 9.73
C THR A 94 16.04 18.10 10.54
N ASP A 95 16.93 18.90 9.97
CA ASP A 95 17.47 20.11 10.60
C ASP A 95 16.59 21.32 10.25
N PRO A 96 15.86 21.92 11.21
CA PRO A 96 14.99 23.06 10.95
C PRO A 96 15.73 24.28 10.39
N ALA A 97 17.04 24.41 10.66
CA ALA A 97 17.85 25.50 10.10
C ALA A 97 18.16 25.30 8.61
N ARG A 98 18.06 24.07 8.10
CA ARG A 98 18.40 23.70 6.72
C ARG A 98 17.20 23.31 5.88
N ASN A 99 16.07 22.96 6.52
CA ASN A 99 14.84 22.58 5.84
C ASN A 99 13.67 23.49 6.25
N PRO A 100 13.24 24.42 5.38
CA PRO A 100 12.13 25.34 5.67
C PRO A 100 10.76 24.64 5.73
N LEU A 101 10.69 23.36 5.37
CA LEU A 101 9.47 22.55 5.50
C LEU A 101 9.15 22.19 6.96
N LEU A 102 10.15 22.29 7.85
CA LEU A 102 9.98 21.95 9.26
C LEU A 102 9.57 23.16 10.09
N PRO A 103 8.73 22.97 11.12
CA PRO A 103 8.48 24.02 12.10
C PRO A 103 9.78 24.43 12.79
N ALA A 104 10.06 25.74 12.84
CA ALA A 104 11.32 26.27 13.36
C ALA A 104 11.58 25.96 14.85
N ASN A 105 10.57 25.52 15.62
CA ASN A 105 10.61 25.43 17.09
C ASN A 105 10.23 24.05 17.66
N GLU A 106 10.39 22.96 16.91
CA GLU A 106 9.86 21.67 17.37
C GLU A 106 10.72 20.92 18.40
N GLY A 107 11.96 21.34 18.69
CA GLY A 107 12.82 20.68 19.71
C GLY A 107 13.08 19.19 19.48
N ARG A 108 12.66 18.65 18.32
CA ARG A 108 12.73 17.22 17.99
C ARG A 108 14.18 16.83 17.69
N PRO A 109 14.58 15.59 18.03
CA PRO A 109 15.87 15.07 17.65
C PRO A 109 15.97 14.96 16.12
N ARG A 110 17.21 15.02 15.59
CA ARG A 110 17.49 14.90 14.15
C ARG A 110 17.65 13.43 13.72
N GLY A 111 17.65 13.23 12.42
CA GLY A 111 17.88 11.93 11.80
C GLY A 111 16.67 11.01 11.95
N VAL A 112 16.92 9.73 12.21
CA VAL A 112 15.85 8.72 12.31
C VAL A 112 14.94 8.97 13.51
N ASP A 113 15.50 9.49 14.60
CA ASP A 113 14.78 9.70 15.84
C ASP A 113 13.72 10.82 15.74
N TYR A 114 13.86 11.71 14.75
CA TYR A 114 12.82 12.68 14.42
C TYR A 114 11.44 12.00 14.20
N PHE A 115 11.44 10.79 13.66
CA PHE A 115 10.24 10.03 13.28
C PHE A 115 9.81 8.99 14.31
N SER A 116 10.53 8.86 15.45
CA SER A 116 10.27 7.80 16.44
C SER A 116 8.90 7.91 17.13
N HIS A 117 8.30 9.11 17.08
CA HIS A 117 6.99 9.45 17.60
C HIS A 117 5.82 9.04 16.70
N ASN A 118 6.10 8.48 15.51
CA ASN A 118 5.09 8.10 14.52
C ASN A 118 5.02 6.56 14.35
N ILE A 119 3.86 6.05 13.92
CA ILE A 119 3.68 4.62 13.54
C ILE A 119 3.99 4.36 12.06
N CYS A 120 3.87 5.39 11.22
CA CYS A 120 4.19 5.32 9.80
C CYS A 120 5.47 6.12 9.52
N GLU A 121 6.53 5.82 10.28
CA GLU A 121 7.82 6.51 10.16
C GLU A 121 8.39 6.41 8.75
N ASP A 122 8.20 5.26 8.09
CA ASP A 122 8.65 4.97 6.74
C ASP A 122 8.03 5.92 5.70
N HIS A 123 6.72 6.14 5.78
CA HIS A 123 6.00 7.07 4.94
C HIS A 123 6.48 8.51 5.17
N LEU A 124 6.66 8.93 6.43
CA LEU A 124 7.09 10.29 6.76
C LEU A 124 8.54 10.55 6.35
N ILE A 125 9.42 9.56 6.50
CA ILE A 125 10.79 9.62 5.97
C ILE A 125 10.72 9.80 4.45
N GLY A 126 9.91 8.98 3.76
CA GLY A 126 9.72 9.04 2.32
C GLY A 126 9.18 10.40 1.84
N ASP A 127 8.13 10.93 2.48
CA ASP A 127 7.50 12.20 2.12
C ASP A 127 8.44 13.39 2.41
N LEU A 128 9.16 13.38 3.55
CA LEU A 128 10.13 14.43 3.84
C LEU A 128 11.27 14.44 2.83
N LEU A 129 11.83 13.27 2.51
CA LEU A 129 12.86 13.14 1.47
C LEU A 129 12.34 13.57 0.09
N TRP A 130 11.08 13.22 -0.23
CA TRP A 130 10.45 13.58 -1.50
C TRP A 130 10.32 15.09 -1.70
N ARG A 131 9.93 15.81 -0.65
CA ARG A 131 9.69 17.26 -0.70
C ARG A 131 10.96 18.08 -0.51
N SER A 132 12.00 17.48 0.07
CA SER A 132 13.26 18.16 0.35
C SER A 132 14.17 18.21 -0.87
N LYS A 133 14.82 19.34 -1.10
CA LYS A 133 15.79 19.50 -2.19
C LYS A 133 17.18 19.10 -1.71
N ILE A 134 17.70 18.00 -2.24
CA ILE A 134 19.05 17.51 -1.92
C ILE A 134 19.97 17.77 -3.13
N PRO A 135 21.01 18.62 -2.99
CA PRO A 135 21.92 18.93 -4.09
C PRO A 135 22.56 17.67 -4.69
N GLY A 136 22.57 17.57 -6.02
CA GLY A 136 23.13 16.42 -6.74
C GLY A 136 22.23 15.19 -6.84
N TYR A 137 21.01 15.23 -6.28
CA TYR A 137 20.05 14.13 -6.33
C TYR A 137 18.75 14.52 -7.03
N LYS A 138 18.16 13.56 -7.75
CA LYS A 138 16.76 13.65 -8.21
C LYS A 138 15.82 13.26 -7.05
N ASN A 139 14.55 13.62 -7.15
CA ASN A 139 13.59 13.46 -6.05
C ASN A 139 13.31 12.00 -5.67
N HIS A 140 13.12 11.11 -6.64
CA HIS A 140 12.83 9.70 -6.39
C HIS A 140 12.96 8.85 -7.67
N GLY A 141 12.98 7.54 -7.49
CA GLY A 141 12.77 6.54 -8.54
C GLY A 141 12.02 5.35 -7.97
N ILE A 142 11.13 4.76 -8.77
CA ILE A 142 10.44 3.51 -8.42
C ILE A 142 11.32 2.35 -8.88
N ALA A 143 11.63 1.43 -7.97
CA ALA A 143 12.21 0.14 -8.33
C ALA A 143 11.10 -0.72 -8.97
N TRP A 144 11.15 -0.82 -10.30
CA TRP A 144 10.19 -1.62 -11.07
C TRP A 144 10.62 -3.08 -11.11
N GLY A 145 9.67 -4.00 -11.26
CA GLY A 145 9.95 -5.42 -11.48
C GLY A 145 10.03 -6.26 -10.22
N ASP A 146 10.16 -5.67 -9.03
CA ASP A 146 10.19 -6.43 -7.78
C ASP A 146 8.78 -6.65 -7.21
N LEU A 147 8.37 -7.91 -7.09
CA LEU A 147 7.09 -8.29 -6.48
C LEU A 147 7.25 -8.49 -4.97
N VAL A 148 6.48 -7.74 -4.20
CA VAL A 148 6.38 -7.95 -2.75
C VAL A 148 5.34 -9.02 -2.46
N LEU A 149 5.76 -10.15 -1.91
CA LEU A 149 4.90 -11.27 -1.60
C LEU A 149 4.56 -11.32 -0.12
N GLN A 150 3.27 -11.34 0.18
CA GLN A 150 2.78 -11.54 1.54
C GLN A 150 1.99 -12.86 1.64
N PRO A 151 2.49 -13.87 2.38
CA PRO A 151 1.75 -15.11 2.58
C PRO A 151 0.55 -14.89 3.51
N MET A 152 -0.64 -14.92 2.91
CA MET A 152 -1.92 -14.70 3.61
C MET A 152 -2.73 -15.99 3.81
N ALA A 153 -2.16 -17.15 3.49
CA ALA A 153 -2.82 -18.45 3.66
C ALA A 153 -3.25 -18.66 5.12
N GLY A 154 -4.41 -19.30 5.33
CA GLY A 154 -4.98 -19.58 6.64
C GLY A 154 -5.41 -18.35 7.46
N MET A 155 -5.55 -17.18 6.84
CA MET A 155 -6.10 -16.00 7.52
C MET A 155 -7.63 -16.00 7.46
N SER A 156 -8.30 -15.80 8.59
CA SER A 156 -9.75 -15.61 8.64
C SER A 156 -10.17 -14.25 8.05
N VAL A 157 -11.41 -14.13 7.59
CA VAL A 157 -11.97 -12.85 7.11
C VAL A 157 -11.96 -11.78 8.20
N SER A 158 -12.19 -12.16 9.47
CA SER A 158 -12.12 -11.25 10.62
C SER A 158 -10.70 -10.74 10.85
N ALA A 159 -9.68 -11.60 10.72
CA ALA A 159 -8.28 -11.19 10.83
C ALA A 159 -7.86 -10.29 9.65
N TYR A 160 -8.36 -10.57 8.44
CA TYR A 160 -8.18 -9.70 7.29
C TYR A 160 -8.78 -8.29 7.54
N ALA A 161 -10.03 -8.23 7.99
CA ALA A 161 -10.69 -6.96 8.29
C ALA A 161 -9.97 -6.19 9.41
N ALA A 162 -9.59 -6.87 10.50
CA ALA A 162 -8.83 -6.27 11.58
C ALA A 162 -7.47 -5.72 11.11
N ARG A 163 -6.78 -6.46 10.22
CA ARG A 163 -5.54 -6.01 9.60
C ARG A 163 -5.75 -4.74 8.77
N ARG A 164 -6.78 -4.71 7.91
CA ARG A 164 -7.08 -3.53 7.08
C ARG A 164 -7.47 -2.32 7.93
N VAL A 165 -8.30 -2.51 8.96
CA VAL A 165 -8.68 -1.45 9.92
C VAL A 165 -7.45 -0.86 10.60
N ARG A 166 -6.52 -1.72 11.05
CA ARG A 166 -5.27 -1.29 11.69
C ARG A 166 -4.44 -0.40 10.77
N TRP A 167 -4.20 -0.82 9.53
CA TRP A 167 -3.41 -0.05 8.56
C TRP A 167 -4.09 1.26 8.14
N LEU A 168 -5.40 1.27 7.98
CA LEU A 168 -6.16 2.49 7.71
C LEU A 168 -6.03 3.49 8.86
N ARG A 169 -6.19 3.03 10.10
CA ARG A 169 -6.03 3.89 11.29
C ARG A 169 -4.62 4.45 11.44
N ALA A 170 -3.61 3.66 11.09
CA ALA A 170 -2.22 4.09 11.15
C ALA A 170 -1.94 5.26 10.19
N ARG A 171 -2.54 5.25 8.99
CA ARG A 171 -2.28 6.24 7.92
C ARG A 171 -3.30 7.37 7.79
N LYS A 172 -4.47 7.27 8.45
CA LYS A 172 -5.62 8.15 8.15
C LYS A 172 -5.35 9.63 8.36
N PHE A 173 -4.44 9.98 9.27
CA PHE A 173 -4.08 11.38 9.52
C PHE A 173 -2.84 11.81 8.72
N THR A 174 -2.00 10.86 8.33
CA THR A 174 -0.83 11.12 7.48
C THR A 174 -1.24 11.54 6.06
N VAL A 175 -2.28 10.91 5.52
CA VAL A 175 -2.82 11.20 4.18
C VAL A 175 -4.33 11.38 4.23
N LEU A 176 -4.80 12.36 5.00
CA LEU A 176 -6.21 12.55 5.32
C LEU A 176 -7.10 12.70 4.09
N ALA A 177 -6.74 13.58 3.15
CA ALA A 177 -7.52 13.80 1.95
C ALA A 177 -7.69 12.51 1.13
N ALA A 178 -6.58 11.79 0.87
CA ALA A 178 -6.61 10.50 0.17
C ALA A 178 -7.43 9.44 0.93
N THR A 179 -7.35 9.45 2.27
CA THR A 179 -8.11 8.53 3.10
C THR A 179 -9.61 8.81 3.04
N LEU A 180 -10.03 10.08 3.02
CA LEU A 180 -11.45 10.44 2.98
C LEU A 180 -12.10 10.10 1.64
N VAL A 181 -11.36 10.23 0.54
CA VAL A 181 -11.84 9.89 -0.81
C VAL A 181 -11.68 8.42 -1.17
N GLU A 182 -11.02 7.61 -0.33
CA GLU A 182 -10.76 6.18 -0.57
C GLU A 182 -12.02 5.41 -1.00
N PRO A 183 -13.20 5.56 -0.38
CA PRO A 183 -14.40 4.85 -0.84
C PRO A 183 -14.80 5.20 -2.27
N GLY A 184 -14.55 6.44 -2.70
CA GLY A 184 -14.88 6.93 -4.04
C GLY A 184 -13.98 6.41 -5.14
N VAL A 185 -12.86 5.75 -4.81
CA VAL A 185 -11.98 5.10 -5.79
C VAL A 185 -12.18 3.58 -5.86
N GLU A 186 -12.96 3.00 -4.96
CA GLU A 186 -13.32 1.58 -4.96
C GLU A 186 -14.42 1.29 -5.98
N SER A 187 -14.46 0.06 -6.49
CA SER A 187 -15.23 -0.26 -7.70
C SER A 187 -16.72 0.04 -7.54
N LEU A 188 -17.32 -0.31 -6.41
CA LEU A 188 -18.76 -0.15 -6.17
C LEU A 188 -19.22 1.31 -6.33
N LEU A 189 -18.53 2.23 -5.65
CA LEU A 189 -18.90 3.64 -5.63
C LEU A 189 -18.40 4.37 -6.88
N CYS A 190 -17.20 4.05 -7.37
CA CYS A 190 -16.67 4.63 -8.60
C CYS A 190 -17.53 4.26 -9.82
N CYS A 191 -17.95 3.01 -9.94
CA CYS A 191 -18.88 2.59 -11.00
C CYS A 191 -20.26 3.24 -10.81
N ALA A 192 -20.71 3.48 -9.57
CA ALA A 192 -21.98 4.18 -9.32
C ALA A 192 -21.90 5.65 -9.76
N TYR A 193 -20.79 6.34 -9.49
CA TYR A 193 -20.54 7.69 -9.98
C TYR A 193 -20.53 7.77 -11.50
N LEU A 194 -19.88 6.81 -12.16
CA LEU A 194 -19.88 6.70 -13.62
C LEU A 194 -21.32 6.52 -14.15
N ALA A 195 -22.06 5.54 -13.62
CA ALA A 195 -23.41 5.25 -14.06
C ALA A 195 -24.37 6.42 -13.83
N PHE A 196 -24.28 7.07 -12.66
CA PHE A 196 -25.06 8.26 -12.33
C PHE A 196 -24.75 9.41 -13.29
N GLY A 197 -23.46 9.69 -13.54
CA GLY A 197 -23.03 10.72 -14.47
C GLY A 197 -23.55 10.51 -15.89
N LEU A 198 -23.39 9.29 -16.42
CA LEU A 198 -23.78 8.94 -17.79
C LEU A 198 -25.29 8.95 -18.03
N THR A 199 -26.09 8.63 -17.01
CA THR A 199 -27.56 8.55 -17.14
C THR A 199 -28.28 9.83 -16.72
N THR A 200 -27.61 10.73 -15.98
CA THR A 200 -28.25 11.95 -15.47
C THR A 200 -27.93 13.18 -16.31
N LEU A 201 -26.77 13.23 -16.97
CA LEU A 201 -26.38 14.39 -17.79
C LEU A 201 -27.09 14.38 -19.16
N PRO A 202 -27.82 15.45 -19.54
CA PRO A 202 -28.48 15.53 -20.85
C PRO A 202 -27.50 15.47 -22.03
N GLY A 203 -26.25 15.90 -21.82
CA GLY A 203 -25.19 15.78 -22.83
C GLY A 203 -24.85 14.32 -23.15
N CYS A 204 -24.77 13.46 -22.13
CA CYS A 204 -24.51 12.03 -22.30
C CYS A 204 -25.68 11.32 -22.99
N ALA A 205 -26.93 11.68 -22.65
CA ALA A 205 -28.10 11.14 -23.32
C ALA A 205 -28.12 11.48 -24.83
N ARG A 206 -27.80 12.74 -25.19
CA ARG A 206 -27.74 13.19 -26.59
C ARG A 206 -26.57 12.59 -27.38
N LEU A 207 -25.40 12.44 -26.74
CA LEU A 207 -24.17 12.00 -27.42
C LEU A 207 -24.06 10.47 -27.50
N LEU A 208 -24.42 9.76 -26.42
CA LEU A 208 -24.23 8.32 -26.27
C LEU A 208 -25.54 7.53 -26.42
N GLY A 209 -26.68 8.20 -26.57
CA GLY A 209 -27.99 7.55 -26.69
C GLY A 209 -28.44 6.83 -25.41
N ILE A 210 -27.89 7.19 -24.25
CA ILE A 210 -28.19 6.52 -22.98
C ILE A 210 -29.51 7.07 -22.42
N PRO A 211 -30.54 6.23 -22.18
CA PRO A 211 -31.78 6.66 -21.55
C PRO A 211 -31.55 7.12 -20.11
N GLN A 212 -32.27 8.17 -19.69
CA GLN A 212 -32.19 8.70 -18.33
C GLN A 212 -33.13 7.94 -17.38
N THR A 213 -32.95 6.62 -17.29
CA THR A 213 -33.79 5.73 -16.48
C THR A 213 -32.97 4.97 -15.44
N TRP A 214 -33.61 4.58 -14.33
CA TRP A 214 -32.98 3.73 -13.31
C TRP A 214 -32.52 2.38 -13.85
N SER A 215 -33.23 1.82 -14.83
CA SER A 215 -32.84 0.57 -15.51
C SER A 215 -31.57 0.74 -16.33
N ALA A 216 -31.45 1.84 -17.09
CA ALA A 216 -30.23 2.17 -17.82
C ALA A 216 -29.06 2.39 -16.86
N MET A 217 -29.29 3.06 -15.72
CA MET A 217 -28.26 3.28 -14.70
C MET A 217 -27.79 1.95 -14.10
N GLY A 218 -28.72 1.06 -13.75
CA GLY A 218 -28.40 -0.28 -13.25
C GLY A 218 -27.59 -1.09 -14.26
N PHE A 219 -27.95 -1.05 -15.55
CA PHE A 219 -27.21 -1.73 -16.61
C PHE A 219 -25.79 -1.18 -16.79
N VAL A 220 -25.65 0.15 -16.86
CA VAL A 220 -24.33 0.82 -16.97
C VAL A 220 -23.46 0.48 -15.76
N TRP A 221 -24.03 0.49 -14.56
CA TRP A 221 -23.31 0.11 -13.34
C TRP A 221 -22.83 -1.34 -13.37
N LEU A 222 -23.70 -2.28 -13.75
CA LEU A 222 -23.35 -3.71 -13.87
C LEU A 222 -22.27 -3.92 -14.93
N ALA A 223 -22.37 -3.26 -16.08
CA ALA A 223 -21.37 -3.33 -17.14
C ALA A 223 -20.01 -2.79 -16.67
N ALA A 224 -20.01 -1.65 -15.96
CA ALA A 224 -18.79 -1.06 -15.41
C ALA A 224 -18.16 -1.97 -14.34
N MET A 225 -18.96 -2.54 -13.43
CA MET A 225 -18.50 -3.50 -12.42
C MET A 225 -17.92 -4.76 -13.05
N PHE A 226 -18.55 -5.29 -14.10
CA PHE A 226 -18.03 -6.44 -14.84
C PHE A 226 -16.70 -6.12 -15.52
N ALA A 227 -16.60 -4.97 -16.19
CA ALA A 227 -15.35 -4.53 -16.82
C ALA A 227 -14.23 -4.38 -15.78
N TRP A 228 -14.52 -3.78 -14.62
CA TRP A 228 -13.58 -3.64 -13.51
C TRP A 228 -13.09 -5.00 -13.00
N MET A 229 -14.02 -5.93 -12.75
CA MET A 229 -13.69 -7.30 -12.33
C MET A 229 -12.78 -8.01 -13.34
N MET A 230 -13.05 -7.84 -14.63
CA MET A 230 -12.22 -8.44 -15.68
C MET A 230 -10.80 -7.86 -15.66
N VAL A 231 -10.66 -6.54 -15.54
CA VAL A 231 -9.36 -5.88 -15.43
C VAL A 231 -8.59 -6.37 -14.20
N ASP A 232 -9.25 -6.48 -13.05
CA ASP A 232 -8.66 -7.04 -11.83
C ASP A 232 -8.22 -8.50 -12.01
N TRP A 233 -9.05 -9.31 -12.67
CA TRP A 233 -8.73 -10.71 -12.95
C TRP A 233 -7.50 -10.85 -13.86
N HIS A 234 -7.40 -10.02 -14.90
CA HIS A 234 -6.24 -10.01 -15.80
C HIS A 234 -4.98 -9.53 -15.08
N THR A 235 -5.08 -8.46 -14.28
CA THR A 235 -3.98 -7.94 -13.46
C THR A 235 -3.52 -8.98 -12.44
N PHE A 236 -4.46 -9.66 -11.77
CA PHE A 236 -4.18 -10.74 -10.83
C PHE A 236 -3.39 -11.87 -11.50
N LYS A 237 -3.87 -12.35 -12.67
CA LYS A 237 -3.19 -13.41 -13.43
C LYS A 237 -1.77 -12.99 -13.83
N HIS A 238 -1.61 -11.77 -14.34
CA HIS A 238 -0.32 -11.23 -14.77
C HIS A 238 0.68 -11.21 -13.62
N LEU A 239 0.31 -10.64 -12.48
CA LEU A 239 1.18 -10.58 -11.30
C LEU A 239 1.46 -11.97 -10.71
N HIS A 240 0.49 -12.89 -10.75
CA HIS A 240 0.66 -14.27 -10.27
C HIS A 240 1.49 -15.15 -11.21
N THR A 241 1.82 -14.71 -12.42
CA THR A 241 2.83 -15.41 -13.23
C THR A 241 4.18 -15.39 -12.52
N GLY A 242 4.46 -14.33 -11.75
CA GLY A 242 5.72 -14.14 -11.04
C GLY A 242 6.94 -14.12 -11.95
N CYS A 243 6.78 -13.73 -13.22
CA CYS A 243 7.85 -13.75 -14.23
C CYS A 243 9.08 -12.92 -13.83
N THR A 244 8.92 -11.95 -12.94
CA THR A 244 10.02 -11.08 -12.49
C THR A 244 10.71 -11.55 -11.23
N ILE A 245 10.20 -12.59 -10.55
CA ILE A 245 10.75 -13.06 -9.29
C ILE A 245 12.05 -13.84 -9.53
N GLU A 246 13.10 -13.42 -8.85
CA GLU A 246 14.35 -14.17 -8.80
C GLU A 246 14.17 -15.37 -7.86
N THR A 247 14.45 -16.57 -8.37
CA THR A 247 14.32 -17.79 -7.59
C THR A 247 15.67 -18.49 -7.47
N ASP A 248 15.94 -19.03 -6.29
CA ASP A 248 17.13 -19.79 -5.93
C ASP A 248 16.75 -21.07 -5.16
N GLN A 249 17.75 -21.84 -4.75
CA GLN A 249 17.56 -23.09 -3.99
C GLN A 249 16.90 -22.90 -2.61
N ASN A 250 16.91 -21.68 -2.06
CA ASN A 250 16.35 -21.36 -0.75
C ASN A 250 14.97 -20.70 -0.85
N THR A 251 14.49 -20.45 -2.07
CA THR A 251 13.22 -19.76 -2.30
C THR A 251 12.06 -20.66 -1.85
N PRO A 252 11.15 -20.18 -1.00
CA PRO A 252 10.03 -21.00 -0.55
C PRO A 252 9.01 -21.20 -1.69
N ARG A 253 8.34 -22.36 -1.71
CA ARG A 253 7.39 -22.74 -2.79
C ARG A 253 6.31 -21.70 -3.08
N PHE A 254 5.82 -20.99 -2.06
CA PHE A 254 4.79 -19.96 -2.25
C PHE A 254 5.30 -18.70 -2.96
N ALA A 255 6.62 -18.49 -2.99
CA ALA A 255 7.23 -17.35 -3.67
C ALA A 255 7.44 -17.60 -5.16
N PHE A 256 7.38 -18.85 -5.61
CA PHE A 256 7.41 -19.16 -7.03
C PHE A 256 6.11 -18.73 -7.69
N GLY A 257 6.26 -17.97 -8.78
CA GLY A 257 5.16 -17.62 -9.66
C GLY A 257 4.57 -18.83 -10.39
N SER A 258 3.32 -18.70 -10.84
CA SER A 258 2.62 -19.76 -11.59
C SER A 258 3.20 -20.04 -12.98
N ALA A 259 4.17 -19.25 -13.45
CA ALA A 259 4.96 -19.56 -14.64
C ALA A 259 6.08 -20.59 -14.36
N SER A 260 6.50 -20.75 -13.10
CA SER A 260 7.53 -21.71 -12.72
C SER A 260 6.95 -23.12 -12.54
N PRO A 261 7.65 -24.19 -13.00
CA PRO A 261 7.25 -25.57 -12.72
C PRO A 261 7.18 -25.91 -11.22
N LEU A 262 7.97 -25.21 -10.39
CA LEU A 262 7.98 -25.38 -8.93
C LEU A 262 6.89 -24.55 -8.23
N GLY A 263 6.20 -23.69 -9.00
CA GLY A 263 5.21 -22.75 -8.53
C GLY A 263 3.88 -23.36 -8.10
N MET A 264 3.10 -22.54 -7.40
CA MET A 264 1.73 -22.86 -7.06
C MET A 264 0.87 -22.91 -8.33
N PRO A 265 -0.13 -23.82 -8.41
CA PRO A 265 -1.02 -23.88 -9.55
C PRO A 265 -1.78 -22.58 -9.74
N ARG A 266 -2.10 -22.24 -11.00
CA ARG A 266 -2.92 -21.08 -11.33
C ARG A 266 -4.29 -21.23 -10.67
N ARG A 267 -4.70 -20.22 -9.90
CA ARG A 267 -6.05 -20.18 -9.33
C ARG A 267 -7.07 -20.07 -10.45
N ARG A 268 -8.17 -20.81 -10.33
CA ARG A 268 -9.28 -20.72 -11.28
C ARG A 268 -10.12 -19.49 -10.98
N PHE A 269 -10.84 -18.99 -11.99
CA PHE A 269 -11.72 -17.83 -11.83
C PHE A 269 -12.73 -18.02 -10.70
N VAL A 270 -13.34 -19.21 -10.62
CA VAL A 270 -14.32 -19.56 -9.58
C VAL A 270 -13.74 -19.60 -8.16
N GLU A 271 -12.44 -19.82 -8.00
CA GLU A 271 -11.74 -19.78 -6.70
C GLU A 271 -11.37 -18.34 -6.31
N TRP A 272 -11.13 -17.49 -7.31
CA TRP A 272 -10.77 -16.09 -7.15
C TRP A 272 -11.99 -15.21 -6.90
N LEU A 273 -13.10 -15.48 -7.59
CA LEU A 273 -14.31 -14.64 -7.59
C LEU A 273 -14.88 -14.39 -6.19
N PRO A 274 -15.07 -15.40 -5.30
CA PRO A 274 -15.58 -15.14 -3.94
C PRO A 274 -14.67 -14.22 -3.12
N ALA A 275 -13.35 -14.32 -3.30
CA ALA A 275 -12.39 -13.45 -2.63
C ALA A 275 -12.45 -12.01 -3.16
N TRP A 276 -12.64 -11.85 -4.48
CA TRP A 276 -12.86 -10.54 -5.09
C TRP A 276 -14.17 -9.89 -4.62
N ILE A 277 -15.28 -10.63 -4.61
CA ILE A 277 -16.57 -10.14 -4.09
C ILE A 277 -16.44 -9.72 -2.62
N ALA A 278 -15.82 -10.57 -1.79
CA ALA A 278 -15.59 -10.25 -0.39
C ALA A 278 -14.71 -9.01 -0.20
N ARG A 279 -13.68 -8.81 -1.06
CA ARG A 279 -12.82 -7.63 -1.04
C ARG A 279 -13.63 -6.35 -1.30
N GLU A 280 -14.42 -6.33 -2.38
CA GLU A 280 -15.24 -5.16 -2.74
C GLU A 280 -16.31 -4.86 -1.70
N ALA A 281 -17.04 -5.88 -1.26
CA ALA A 281 -18.13 -5.71 -0.30
C ALA A 281 -17.64 -5.24 1.09
N LEU A 282 -16.43 -5.66 1.50
CA LEU A 282 -15.87 -5.29 2.80
C LEU A 282 -15.15 -3.94 2.79
N ALA A 283 -14.80 -3.37 1.63
CA ALA A 283 -14.02 -2.15 1.53
C ALA A 283 -14.67 -0.99 2.29
N LEU A 284 -15.95 -0.68 2.02
CA LEU A 284 -16.67 0.42 2.67
C LEU A 284 -16.92 0.17 4.18
N PRO A 285 -17.41 -1.01 4.64
CA PRO A 285 -17.54 -1.29 6.07
C PRO A 285 -16.21 -1.20 6.85
N ILE A 286 -15.11 -1.70 6.28
CA ILE A 286 -13.78 -1.60 6.86
C ILE A 286 -13.35 -0.14 6.97
N TRP A 287 -13.53 0.63 5.90
CA TRP A 287 -13.22 2.05 5.87
C TRP A 287 -14.00 2.82 6.93
N THR A 288 -15.32 2.65 7.00
CA THR A 288 -16.19 3.31 7.98
C THR A 288 -15.73 3.01 9.42
N ARG A 289 -15.45 1.74 9.72
CA ARG A 289 -14.96 1.33 11.04
C ARG A 289 -13.58 1.90 11.39
N ALA A 290 -12.70 2.01 10.40
CA ALA A 290 -11.33 2.45 10.60
C ALA A 290 -11.23 3.97 10.71
N VAL A 291 -11.89 4.69 9.80
CA VAL A 291 -11.72 6.13 9.62
C VAL A 291 -12.66 6.89 10.55
N LEU A 292 -13.96 6.52 10.57
CA LEU A 292 -14.99 7.22 11.35
C LEU A 292 -15.11 6.74 12.80
N LEU A 293 -14.91 5.44 13.07
CA LEU A 293 -15.26 4.82 14.36
C LEU A 293 -14.06 4.44 15.27
N GLY A 294 -12.85 4.97 15.03
CA GLY A 294 -11.77 4.81 16.02
C GLY A 294 -10.39 5.31 15.60
N THR A 295 -9.56 5.63 16.59
CA THR A 295 -8.21 6.20 16.45
C THR A 295 -7.12 5.31 17.06
N THR A 296 -7.49 4.17 17.64
CA THR A 296 -6.55 3.26 18.30
C THR A 296 -6.05 2.16 17.37
N VAL A 297 -4.75 1.89 17.47
CA VAL A 297 -4.00 0.90 16.66
C VAL A 297 -3.30 -0.05 17.62
N ASN A 298 -3.55 -1.34 17.48
CA ASN A 298 -2.71 -2.36 18.13
C ASN A 298 -1.46 -2.57 17.27
N TRP A 299 -0.30 -2.28 17.83
CA TRP A 299 0.99 -2.47 17.18
C TRP A 299 1.92 -3.26 18.09
N ARG A 300 2.35 -4.44 17.64
CA ARG A 300 3.29 -5.32 18.37
C ARG A 300 2.86 -5.61 19.83
N GLY A 301 1.56 -5.80 20.06
CA GLY A 301 1.00 -6.14 21.38
C GLY A 301 0.74 -4.94 22.30
N LYS A 302 1.09 -3.73 21.87
CA LYS A 302 0.77 -2.47 22.56
C LYS A 302 -0.34 -1.73 21.82
N VAL A 303 -1.17 -0.99 22.55
CA VAL A 303 -2.23 -0.17 21.96
C VAL A 303 -1.78 1.28 21.95
N PHE A 304 -1.80 1.89 20.77
CA PHE A 304 -1.44 3.28 20.56
C PHE A 304 -2.66 4.08 20.13
N HIS A 305 -2.80 5.29 20.65
CA HIS A 305 -3.73 6.28 20.15
C HIS A 305 -3.04 7.16 19.11
N VAL A 306 -3.58 7.21 17.89
CA VAL A 306 -3.04 8.04 16.80
C VAL A 306 -3.69 9.42 16.86
N ARG A 307 -2.87 10.47 16.98
CA ARG A 307 -3.29 11.87 17.01
C ARG A 307 -3.39 12.47 15.61
N LEU A 308 -4.09 13.60 15.50
CA LEU A 308 -4.26 14.34 14.23
C LEU A 308 -2.92 14.85 13.67
N ASP A 309 -1.97 15.16 14.55
CA ASP A 309 -0.60 15.54 14.19
C ASP A 309 0.28 14.35 13.75
N THR A 310 -0.33 13.17 13.56
CA THR A 310 0.29 11.89 13.16
C THR A 310 1.17 11.23 14.23
N THR A 311 1.34 11.85 15.40
CA THR A 311 2.09 11.26 16.52
C THR A 311 1.25 10.20 17.23
N VAL A 312 1.93 9.34 17.99
CA VAL A 312 1.28 8.25 18.71
C VAL A 312 1.63 8.25 20.18
N GLU A 313 0.63 7.91 21.00
CA GLU A 313 0.80 7.74 22.44
C GLU A 313 0.37 6.33 22.84
N GLU A 314 1.21 5.66 23.64
CA GLU A 314 0.87 4.37 24.20
C GLU A 314 -0.24 4.55 25.24
N VAL A 315 -1.34 3.81 25.07
CA VAL A 315 -2.44 3.81 26.02
C VAL A 315 -2.03 2.92 27.21
N SER A 316 -1.55 3.52 28.30
CA SER A 316 -1.21 2.80 29.52
C SER A 316 -2.47 2.20 30.16
N SER A 317 -2.70 0.90 29.99
CA SER A 317 -3.85 0.23 30.60
C SER A 317 -3.54 -0.27 32.01
N GLY A 318 -4.03 0.43 33.04
CA GLY A 318 -4.12 -0.03 34.44
C GLY A 318 -5.23 -1.09 34.69
N THR A 319 -5.57 -1.90 33.69
CA THR A 319 -6.58 -2.97 33.79
C THR A 319 -6.14 -4.07 32.83
N PRO A 320 -6.15 -5.36 33.23
CA PRO A 320 -5.46 -6.42 32.50
C PRO A 320 -5.96 -6.46 31.06
N ALA A 321 -5.03 -6.19 30.14
CA ALA A 321 -5.25 -6.20 28.72
C ALA A 321 -5.94 -7.51 28.35
N ARG A 322 -7.18 -7.42 27.86
CA ARG A 322 -7.78 -8.49 27.08
C ARG A 322 -6.88 -8.65 25.87
N LEU A 323 -5.91 -9.58 25.96
CA LEU A 323 -4.85 -9.87 25.01
C LEU A 323 -5.34 -9.59 23.60
N ALA A 324 -5.00 -8.40 23.08
CA ALA A 324 -5.43 -7.99 21.77
C ALA A 324 -4.60 -8.82 20.79
N ARG A 325 -5.18 -9.94 20.35
CA ARG A 325 -4.52 -10.95 19.52
C ARG A 325 -3.97 -10.28 18.28
N THR A 326 -2.66 -10.33 18.12
CA THR A 326 -1.99 -9.93 16.88
C THR A 326 -1.68 -11.23 16.16
N PRO A 327 -2.42 -11.62 15.10
CA PRO A 327 -2.31 -12.94 14.48
C PRO A 327 -0.89 -13.26 13.99
N GLU A 328 -0.13 -12.22 13.63
CA GLU A 328 1.27 -12.31 13.19
C GLU A 328 2.21 -12.76 14.33
N LEU A 329 1.97 -12.30 15.57
CA LEU A 329 2.74 -12.71 16.75
C LEU A 329 2.35 -14.12 17.23
N GLU A 330 1.09 -14.51 17.08
CA GLU A 330 0.65 -15.89 17.38
C GLU A 330 1.27 -16.90 16.42
N ARG A 331 1.31 -16.61 15.11
CA ARG A 331 2.02 -17.46 14.14
C ARG A 331 3.52 -17.55 14.42
N ALA A 332 4.16 -16.42 14.76
CA ALA A 332 5.57 -16.43 15.14
C ALA A 332 5.84 -17.24 16.42
N ARG A 333 4.93 -17.19 17.41
CA ARG A 333 5.00 -18.01 18.63
C ARG A 333 4.78 -19.50 18.37
N GLN A 334 3.90 -19.85 17.43
CA GLN A 334 3.67 -21.25 17.04
C GLN A 334 4.87 -21.83 16.27
N GLY A 335 5.44 -21.09 15.32
CA GLY A 335 6.62 -21.55 14.56
C GLY A 335 7.93 -21.63 15.35
N GLY A 336 8.01 -20.98 16.51
CA GLY A 336 9.18 -21.05 17.39
C GLY A 336 9.27 -22.34 18.23
N LYS A 337 8.16 -23.06 18.44
CA LYS A 337 8.15 -24.31 19.21
C LYS A 337 8.62 -25.53 18.41
N ASP A 338 8.52 -25.48 17.09
CA ASP A 338 8.91 -26.59 16.20
C ASP A 338 10.37 -26.51 15.70
N ARG A 339 11.20 -25.64 16.31
CA ARG A 339 12.64 -25.50 15.96
C ARG A 339 13.61 -26.07 17.01
N LEU A 340 13.09 -26.76 18.03
CA LEU A 340 13.88 -27.58 18.92
C LEU A 340 13.52 -29.04 18.63
N HIS A 341 14.14 -29.62 17.61
CA HIS A 341 14.61 -31.00 17.53
C HIS A 341 15.35 -31.22 16.21
#